data_AF-A0A3M9YPP4-F1
#
_entry.id   AF-A0A3M9YPP4-F1
#
_cell.length_a   1.000
_cell.length_b   1.000
_cell.length_c   1.000
_cell.angle_alpha   90.00
_cell.angle_beta   90.00
_cell.angle_gamma   90.00
#
_symmetry.space_group_name_H-M   'P 1'
#
loop_
_entity.id
_entity.type
_entity.pdbx_description
1 polymer ?
#
loop_
_entity_poly.entity_id
_entity_poly.type
_entity_poly.pdbx_seq_one_letter_code
_entity_poly.pdbx_strand_id
1 'polypeptide(L)'
;MLRSRQNLRSGWSFKQHDDDDPGAWLPVETLPSQVHIDLLANKRIPDPFMDMNEQSVQWVAEKSWQYKLRLPAPAIHCPENTSTDLVFEGLDTFATVTLNGVEILKSENMHISNRVNVNMTWNSDSENVLEIVFDSALLRGRDIVKQHGEHQFFARQTEEGRIPVRKAQVWGGGIYEDNAFLDACDELGILVWQDFAFACGNYPVYAAFLESIEEEARQNLRRFRSHPSVVVWAGNNEDYQVQERYKLEYFADDKDPESWLKSTFPARYIYEFLLPKLVQEEDSSVLYHPGSPWGDGKHTTDPTVGDIHQWNIWHGLMNRFISIQTGKDIRDAIASALYAQPNGTTEVHKKQRVAVAAYAANTADDPFVIHASLTFNGELVATDTAWPEPFKYLDLNDRHVGLEIYQSGGEISIASRLPIKGFVLEETEGMKLSDNGFDLVPGEKREIQIEAGPTTAPLRWTYLGAPDETSTYRPKL
;
A
#
# COMPACT_ATOMS: atom_id res chain seq x y z
N MET A 1 -42.26 -16.63 1.09
CA MET A 1 -41.83 -15.62 0.10
C MET A 1 -40.96 -16.34 -0.92
N LEU A 2 -41.34 -16.36 -2.20
CA LEU A 2 -40.48 -16.91 -3.25
C LEU A 2 -39.43 -15.84 -3.59
N ARG A 3 -38.15 -16.14 -3.38
CA ARG A 3 -37.02 -15.28 -3.80
C ARG A 3 -36.28 -15.99 -4.91
N SER A 4 -36.15 -15.34 -6.06
CA SER A 4 -35.22 -15.75 -7.11
C SER A 4 -33.96 -14.88 -7.03
N ARG A 5 -32.79 -15.45 -7.28
CA ARG A 5 -31.51 -14.73 -7.38
C ARG A 5 -30.82 -15.20 -8.64
N GLN A 6 -30.42 -14.26 -9.49
CA GLN A 6 -29.56 -14.50 -10.64
C GLN A 6 -28.26 -13.72 -10.46
N ASN A 7 -27.13 -14.41 -10.55
CA ASN A 7 -25.82 -13.77 -10.51
C ASN A 7 -25.43 -13.32 -11.93
N LEU A 8 -25.14 -12.04 -12.10
CA LEU A 8 -24.80 -11.44 -13.38
C LEU A 8 -23.29 -11.55 -13.66
N ARG A 9 -22.76 -12.78 -13.75
CA ARG A 9 -21.30 -13.04 -13.83
C ARG A 9 -20.71 -13.10 -15.24
N SER A 10 -21.54 -13.17 -16.29
CA SER A 10 -21.10 -13.43 -17.66
C SER A 10 -21.80 -12.51 -18.66
N GLY A 11 -21.18 -12.31 -19.84
CA GLY A 11 -21.73 -11.50 -20.92
C GLY A 11 -21.41 -10.00 -20.83
N TRP A 12 -20.49 -9.64 -19.93
CA TRP A 12 -20.01 -8.28 -19.77
C TRP A 12 -19.01 -7.91 -20.86
N SER A 13 -19.03 -6.63 -21.22
CA SER A 13 -18.03 -6.01 -22.08
C SER A 13 -17.59 -4.70 -21.46
N PHE A 14 -16.36 -4.27 -21.74
CA PHE A 14 -15.81 -3.02 -21.23
C PHE A 14 -15.07 -2.25 -22.33
N LYS A 15 -14.94 -0.94 -22.15
CA LYS A 15 -14.11 -0.06 -22.98
C LYS A 15 -13.62 1.15 -22.18
N GLN A 16 -12.65 1.88 -22.72
CA GLN A 16 -12.39 3.24 -22.26
C GLN A 16 -13.62 4.11 -22.57
N HIS A 17 -14.10 4.90 -21.60
CA HIS A 17 -15.42 5.53 -21.69
C HIS A 17 -15.53 6.49 -22.88
N ASP A 18 -14.50 7.30 -23.11
CA ASP A 18 -14.38 8.31 -24.19
C ASP A 18 -13.93 7.72 -25.54
N ASP A 19 -13.77 6.40 -25.66
CA ASP A 19 -13.48 5.76 -26.95
C ASP A 19 -14.79 5.48 -27.72
N ASP A 20 -15.06 6.32 -28.71
CA ASP A 20 -16.27 6.25 -29.54
C ASP A 20 -16.21 5.19 -30.65
N ASP A 21 -15.09 4.47 -30.83
CA ASP A 21 -15.01 3.40 -31.82
C ASP A 21 -15.97 2.24 -31.42
N PRO A 22 -16.94 1.87 -32.28
CA PRO A 22 -17.81 0.72 -32.02
C PRO A 22 -17.05 -0.59 -31.76
N GLY A 23 -15.83 -0.73 -32.30
CA GLY A 23 -14.91 -1.85 -32.11
C GLY A 23 -14.10 -1.81 -30.80
N ALA A 24 -14.21 -0.76 -29.99
CA ALA A 24 -13.47 -0.60 -28.74
C ALA A 24 -13.95 -1.53 -27.61
N TRP A 25 -15.17 -2.07 -27.71
CA TRP A 25 -15.73 -2.98 -26.71
C TRP A 25 -15.00 -4.32 -26.69
N LEU A 26 -14.41 -4.62 -25.54
CA LEU A 26 -13.69 -5.87 -25.27
C LEU A 26 -14.49 -6.75 -24.32
N PRO A 27 -14.39 -8.08 -24.43
CA PRO A 27 -15.04 -9.00 -23.49
C PRO A 27 -14.40 -8.92 -22.10
N VAL A 28 -15.23 -9.10 -21.07
CA VAL A 28 -14.81 -9.34 -19.68
C VAL A 28 -14.95 -10.85 -19.43
N GLU A 29 -13.84 -11.52 -19.11
CA GLU A 29 -13.81 -12.99 -18.97
C GLU A 29 -14.49 -13.48 -17.69
N THR A 30 -14.24 -12.80 -16.57
CA THR A 30 -14.71 -13.22 -15.24
C THR A 30 -15.18 -12.02 -14.42
N LEU A 31 -16.21 -12.23 -13.59
CA LEU A 31 -16.58 -11.29 -12.52
C LEU A 31 -16.57 -11.99 -11.14
N PRO A 32 -16.19 -11.27 -10.06
CA PRO A 32 -15.74 -9.86 -10.01
C PRO A 32 -14.43 -9.61 -10.79
N SER A 33 -14.20 -8.38 -11.24
CA SER A 33 -13.02 -7.99 -12.04
C SER A 33 -12.54 -6.58 -11.69
N GLN A 34 -11.40 -6.21 -12.25
CA GLN A 34 -10.86 -4.85 -12.30
C GLN A 34 -10.32 -4.58 -13.71
N VAL A 35 -10.33 -3.31 -14.11
CA VAL A 35 -9.93 -2.91 -15.47
C VAL A 35 -8.54 -3.41 -15.88
N HIS A 36 -7.58 -3.47 -14.96
CA HIS A 36 -6.23 -3.97 -15.25
C HIS A 36 -6.24 -5.45 -15.64
N ILE A 37 -7.06 -6.27 -14.96
CA ILE A 37 -7.20 -7.70 -15.29
C ILE A 37 -7.86 -7.84 -16.67
N ASP A 38 -8.91 -7.06 -16.93
CA ASP A 38 -9.62 -7.13 -18.21
C ASP A 38 -8.73 -6.66 -19.38
N LEU A 39 -7.93 -5.61 -19.21
CA LEU A 39 -6.96 -5.15 -20.20
C LEU A 39 -5.85 -6.20 -20.42
N LEU A 40 -5.34 -6.82 -19.35
CA LEU A 40 -4.31 -7.85 -19.44
C LEU A 40 -4.82 -9.09 -20.18
N ALA A 41 -6.02 -9.58 -19.85
CA ALA A 41 -6.67 -10.70 -20.52
C ALA A 41 -6.86 -10.44 -22.03
N ASN A 42 -7.20 -9.19 -22.38
CA ASN A 42 -7.34 -8.74 -23.77
C ASN A 42 -6.02 -8.28 -24.43
N LYS A 43 -4.87 -8.48 -23.76
CA LYS A 43 -3.52 -8.14 -24.25
C LYS A 43 -3.38 -6.66 -24.66
N ARG A 44 -4.06 -5.77 -23.93
CA ARG A 44 -4.01 -4.31 -24.10
C ARG A 44 -2.94 -3.64 -23.25
N ILE A 45 -2.50 -4.31 -22.20
CA ILE A 45 -1.37 -3.90 -21.37
C ILE A 45 -0.40 -5.08 -21.20
N PRO A 46 0.90 -4.83 -20.96
CA PRO A 46 1.81 -5.88 -20.51
C PRO A 46 1.47 -6.33 -19.09
N ASP A 47 2.01 -7.48 -18.66
CA ASP A 47 1.87 -7.95 -17.28
C ASP A 47 2.56 -6.95 -16.32
N PRO A 48 1.81 -6.26 -15.45
CA PRO A 48 2.36 -5.22 -14.59
C PRO A 48 3.31 -5.75 -13.51
N PHE A 49 3.31 -7.07 -13.24
CA PHE A 49 4.20 -7.69 -12.25
C PHE A 49 5.55 -8.13 -12.82
N MET A 50 5.75 -7.98 -14.13
CA MET A 50 7.00 -8.33 -14.80
C MET A 50 7.89 -7.09 -14.98
N ASP A 51 9.15 -7.21 -14.54
CA ASP A 51 10.20 -6.20 -14.71
C ASP A 51 9.75 -4.78 -14.32
N MET A 52 9.77 -3.84 -15.28
CA MET A 52 9.43 -2.43 -15.10
C MET A 52 8.04 -2.08 -15.66
N ASN A 53 7.22 -3.08 -15.98
CA ASN A 53 5.94 -2.87 -16.66
C ASN A 53 4.93 -2.08 -15.83
N GLU A 54 5.07 -2.04 -14.51
CA GLU A 54 4.27 -1.19 -13.62
C GLU A 54 4.19 0.26 -14.13
N GLN A 55 5.30 0.81 -14.62
CA GLN A 55 5.34 2.19 -15.13
C GLN A 55 4.54 2.36 -16.42
N SER A 56 4.48 1.31 -17.25
CA SER A 56 3.81 1.34 -18.55
C SER A 56 2.29 1.30 -18.46
N VAL A 57 1.73 0.94 -17.29
CA VAL A 57 0.28 0.78 -17.08
C VAL A 57 -0.35 1.91 -16.27
N GLN A 58 0.43 2.89 -15.79
CA GLN A 58 -0.06 3.98 -14.93
C GLN A 58 -1.18 4.81 -15.58
N TRP A 59 -1.17 4.94 -16.91
CA TRP A 59 -2.18 5.69 -17.66
C TRP A 59 -3.60 5.16 -17.45
N VAL A 60 -3.76 3.87 -17.11
CA VAL A 60 -5.06 3.24 -16.90
C VAL A 60 -5.84 3.93 -15.79
N ALA A 61 -5.15 4.37 -14.72
CA ALA A 61 -5.75 5.07 -13.60
C ALA A 61 -6.20 6.51 -13.93
N GLU A 62 -5.72 7.09 -15.03
CA GLU A 62 -6.07 8.44 -15.49
C GLU A 62 -7.30 8.47 -16.41
N LYS A 63 -7.88 7.30 -16.73
CA LYS A 63 -9.02 7.16 -17.64
C LYS A 63 -10.29 6.78 -16.90
N SER A 64 -11.43 7.14 -17.51
CA SER A 64 -12.73 6.59 -17.14
C SER A 64 -13.02 5.34 -17.97
N TRP A 65 -13.74 4.39 -17.38
CA TRP A 65 -13.99 3.08 -17.96
C TRP A 65 -15.49 2.78 -17.93
N GLN A 66 -15.98 2.12 -18.98
CA GLN A 66 -17.39 1.81 -19.11
C GLN A 66 -17.58 0.31 -19.26
N TYR A 67 -18.45 -0.26 -18.44
CA TYR A 67 -18.90 -1.65 -18.50
C TYR A 67 -20.35 -1.72 -18.97
N LYS A 68 -20.69 -2.79 -19.69
CA LYS A 68 -22.02 -3.01 -20.24
C LYS A 68 -22.40 -4.47 -20.22
N LEU A 69 -23.65 -4.73 -19.84
CA LEU A 69 -24.29 -6.02 -19.88
C LEU A 69 -25.66 -5.93 -20.55
N ARG A 70 -25.94 -6.86 -21.44
CA ARG A 70 -27.29 -7.10 -21.98
C ARG A 70 -27.96 -8.18 -21.17
N LEU A 71 -29.13 -7.87 -20.64
CA LEU A 71 -29.96 -8.74 -19.82
C LEU A 71 -31.19 -9.15 -20.62
N PRO A 72 -31.44 -10.45 -20.86
CA PRO A 72 -32.64 -10.88 -21.54
C PRO A 72 -33.89 -10.48 -20.75
N ALA A 73 -35.02 -10.39 -21.44
CA ALA A 73 -36.32 -10.26 -20.77
C ALA A 73 -36.49 -11.40 -19.75
N PRO A 74 -37.07 -11.15 -18.56
CA PRO A 74 -37.27 -12.18 -17.56
C PRO A 74 -38.07 -13.35 -18.13
N ALA A 75 -37.61 -14.58 -17.91
CA ALA A 75 -38.34 -15.78 -18.33
C ALA A 75 -39.69 -15.96 -17.60
N ILE A 76 -39.91 -15.21 -16.50
CA ILE A 76 -41.12 -15.28 -15.67
C ILE A 76 -41.68 -13.86 -15.54
N HIS A 77 -42.94 -13.70 -15.93
CA HIS A 77 -43.67 -12.46 -15.65
C HIS A 77 -44.00 -12.41 -14.15
N CYS A 78 -43.39 -11.46 -13.46
CA CYS A 78 -43.55 -11.30 -12.03
C CYS A 78 -44.95 -10.74 -11.71
N PRO A 79 -45.67 -11.27 -10.69
CA PRO A 79 -46.92 -10.68 -10.21
C PRO A 79 -46.75 -9.21 -9.79
N GLU A 80 -47.83 -8.42 -9.80
CA GLU A 80 -47.83 -6.98 -9.47
C GLU A 80 -47.18 -6.62 -8.12
N ASN A 81 -47.17 -7.54 -7.15
CA ASN A 81 -46.57 -7.35 -5.82
C ASN A 81 -45.11 -7.83 -5.72
N THR A 82 -44.36 -7.86 -6.83
CA THR A 82 -42.97 -8.34 -6.86
C THR A 82 -41.98 -7.18 -6.90
N SER A 83 -40.90 -7.27 -6.11
CA SER A 83 -39.74 -6.37 -6.20
C SER A 83 -38.65 -7.01 -7.03
N THR A 84 -38.15 -6.30 -8.02
CA THR A 84 -36.93 -6.62 -8.78
C THR A 84 -35.86 -5.63 -8.33
N ASP A 85 -34.81 -6.16 -7.70
CA ASP A 85 -33.70 -5.35 -7.22
C ASP A 85 -32.43 -5.73 -8.00
N LEU A 86 -31.64 -4.73 -8.40
CA LEU A 86 -30.23 -4.92 -8.72
C LEU A 86 -29.40 -4.71 -7.45
N VAL A 87 -28.50 -5.65 -7.17
CA VAL A 87 -27.64 -5.62 -5.99
C VAL A 87 -26.19 -5.61 -6.45
N PHE A 88 -25.49 -4.54 -6.10
CA PHE A 88 -24.06 -4.38 -6.30
C PHE A 88 -23.38 -4.60 -4.96
N GLU A 89 -22.61 -5.68 -4.83
CA GLU A 89 -21.92 -6.02 -3.58
C GLU A 89 -20.69 -5.12 -3.35
N GLY A 90 -20.12 -4.53 -4.42
CA GLY A 90 -19.10 -3.50 -4.38
C GLY A 90 -18.91 -2.84 -5.75
N LEU A 91 -18.67 -1.53 -5.77
CA LEU A 91 -18.36 -0.75 -6.97
C LEU A 91 -17.13 0.11 -6.68
N ASP A 92 -16.07 -0.07 -7.46
CA ASP A 92 -14.78 0.57 -7.22
C ASP A 92 -14.48 1.66 -8.27
N THR A 93 -14.65 2.95 -7.98
CA THR A 93 -15.28 3.52 -6.78
C THR A 93 -16.33 4.55 -7.18
N PHE A 94 -15.93 5.59 -7.93
CA PHE A 94 -16.85 6.59 -8.47
C PHE A 94 -17.61 5.99 -9.66
N ALA A 95 -18.78 5.41 -9.40
CA ALA A 95 -19.56 4.68 -10.39
C ALA A 95 -20.91 5.37 -10.64
N THR A 96 -21.24 5.58 -11.92
CA THR A 96 -22.60 5.93 -12.36
C THR A 96 -23.21 4.74 -13.08
N VAL A 97 -24.33 4.22 -12.55
CA VAL A 97 -25.03 3.06 -13.10
C VAL A 97 -26.29 3.51 -13.81
N THR A 98 -26.47 3.07 -15.05
CA THR A 98 -27.69 3.28 -15.82
C THR A 98 -28.33 1.95 -16.22
N LEU A 99 -29.66 1.91 -16.20
CA LEU A 99 -30.45 0.81 -16.73
C LEU A 99 -31.36 1.39 -17.81
N ASN A 100 -31.28 0.85 -19.02
CA ASN A 100 -32.04 1.31 -20.19
C ASN A 100 -31.90 2.83 -20.43
N GLY A 101 -30.70 3.38 -20.18
CA GLY A 101 -30.38 4.80 -20.32
C GLY A 101 -30.85 5.70 -19.16
N VAL A 102 -31.49 5.14 -18.13
CA VAL A 102 -31.91 5.88 -16.93
C VAL A 102 -30.90 5.66 -15.80
N GLU A 103 -30.38 6.73 -15.20
CA GLU A 103 -29.52 6.65 -14.02
C GLU A 103 -30.28 6.05 -12.84
N ILE A 104 -29.76 4.97 -12.26
CA ILE A 104 -30.36 4.25 -11.14
C ILE A 104 -29.52 4.29 -9.86
N LEU A 105 -28.23 4.60 -9.96
CA LEU A 105 -27.31 4.67 -8.83
C LEU A 105 -26.09 5.53 -9.16
N LYS A 106 -25.66 6.33 -8.18
CA LYS A 106 -24.29 6.83 -8.07
C LYS A 106 -23.65 6.23 -6.83
N SER A 107 -22.43 5.76 -6.96
CA SER A 107 -21.62 5.23 -5.86
C SER A 107 -20.28 5.94 -5.82
N GLU A 108 -19.78 6.22 -4.63
CA GLU A 108 -18.49 6.86 -4.39
C GLU A 108 -17.69 6.13 -3.29
N ASN A 109 -18.11 4.92 -2.93
CA ASN A 109 -17.50 4.14 -1.85
C ASN A 109 -17.45 2.65 -2.21
N MET A 110 -16.23 2.13 -2.33
CA MET A 110 -15.93 0.72 -2.69
C MET A 110 -16.44 -0.27 -1.64
N HIS A 111 -16.56 0.18 -0.40
CA HIS A 111 -16.76 -0.67 0.76
C HIS A 111 -18.23 -0.86 1.16
N ILE A 112 -19.17 -0.34 0.36
CA ILE A 112 -20.61 -0.47 0.58
C ILE A 112 -21.28 -1.30 -0.51
N SER A 113 -22.26 -2.11 -0.10
CA SER A 113 -23.23 -2.72 -1.00
C SER A 113 -24.38 -1.76 -1.29
N ASN A 114 -24.81 -1.72 -2.55
CA ASN A 114 -25.95 -0.94 -3.02
C ASN A 114 -27.05 -1.86 -3.54
N ARG A 115 -28.29 -1.64 -3.09
CA ARG A 115 -29.50 -2.34 -3.57
C ARG A 115 -30.46 -1.31 -4.13
N VAL A 116 -30.83 -1.48 -5.40
CA VAL A 116 -31.72 -0.57 -6.11
C VAL A 116 -32.94 -1.33 -6.61
N ASN A 117 -34.14 -0.91 -6.22
CA ASN A 117 -35.37 -1.39 -6.83
C ASN A 117 -35.48 -0.82 -8.25
N VAL A 118 -35.61 -1.69 -9.25
CA VAL A 118 -35.64 -1.31 -10.67
C VAL A 118 -36.98 -1.58 -11.35
N ASN A 119 -38.05 -1.85 -10.60
CA ASN A 119 -39.36 -2.21 -11.16
C ASN A 119 -39.87 -1.20 -12.21
N MET A 120 -39.61 0.08 -12.01
CA MET A 120 -40.08 1.16 -12.90
C MET A 120 -39.22 1.35 -14.15
N THR A 121 -37.99 0.86 -14.13
CA THR A 121 -36.99 1.03 -15.20
C THR A 121 -36.80 -0.26 -16.01
N TRP A 122 -37.15 -1.40 -15.40
CA TRP A 122 -37.03 -2.71 -16.00
C TRP A 122 -38.06 -2.94 -17.10
N ASN A 123 -37.59 -3.34 -18.28
CA ASN A 123 -38.44 -3.74 -19.39
C ASN A 123 -38.79 -5.24 -19.27
N SER A 124 -40.07 -5.54 -19.10
CA SER A 124 -40.54 -6.93 -19.01
C SER A 124 -40.64 -7.64 -20.36
N ASP A 125 -40.80 -6.87 -21.45
CA ASP A 125 -41.12 -7.41 -22.78
C ASP A 125 -39.94 -7.34 -23.77
N SER A 126 -38.81 -6.77 -23.36
CA SER A 126 -37.62 -6.58 -24.20
C SER A 126 -36.32 -6.76 -23.43
N GLU A 127 -35.21 -6.79 -24.16
CA GLU A 127 -33.87 -6.79 -23.57
C GLU A 127 -33.65 -5.52 -22.74
N ASN A 128 -32.95 -5.70 -21.62
CA ASN A 128 -32.50 -4.62 -20.75
C ASN A 128 -31.00 -4.40 -20.95
N VAL A 129 -30.55 -3.15 -20.90
CA VAL A 129 -29.13 -2.79 -21.01
C VAL A 129 -28.71 -2.13 -19.71
N LEU A 130 -27.78 -2.77 -19.00
CA LEU A 130 -27.14 -2.24 -17.80
C LEU A 130 -25.76 -1.70 -18.18
N GLU A 131 -25.50 -0.45 -17.84
CA GLU A 131 -24.19 0.18 -18.05
C GLU A 131 -23.67 0.77 -16.75
N ILE A 132 -22.35 0.72 -16.57
CA ILE A 132 -21.66 1.28 -15.42
C ILE A 132 -20.47 2.08 -15.94
N VAL A 133 -20.43 3.36 -15.63
CA VAL A 133 -19.27 4.22 -15.91
C VAL A 133 -18.52 4.44 -14.61
N PHE A 134 -17.23 4.09 -14.61
CA PHE A 134 -16.30 4.35 -13.51
C PHE A 134 -15.41 5.54 -13.88
N ASP A 135 -15.49 6.60 -13.08
CA ASP A 135 -14.59 7.74 -13.21
C ASP A 135 -13.23 7.43 -12.59
N SER A 136 -12.18 8.10 -13.10
CA SER A 136 -10.84 8.01 -12.54
C SER A 136 -10.83 8.45 -11.07
N ALA A 137 -10.64 7.48 -10.17
CA ALA A 137 -10.49 7.74 -8.74
C ALA A 137 -9.32 8.68 -8.44
N LEU A 138 -8.24 8.57 -9.22
CA LEU A 138 -7.07 9.42 -9.14
C LEU A 138 -7.43 10.90 -9.39
N LEU A 139 -8.08 11.19 -10.51
CA LEU A 139 -8.44 12.56 -10.89
C LEU A 139 -9.53 13.12 -9.97
N ARG A 140 -10.55 12.31 -9.64
CA ARG A 140 -11.60 12.68 -8.69
C ARG A 140 -11.02 13.02 -7.32
N GLY A 141 -10.11 12.20 -6.81
CA GLY A 141 -9.43 12.43 -5.54
C GLY A 141 -8.68 13.76 -5.51
N ARG A 142 -7.89 14.06 -6.54
CA ARG A 142 -7.20 15.36 -6.69
C ARG A 142 -8.17 16.54 -6.74
N ASP A 143 -9.33 16.38 -7.38
CA ASP A 143 -10.34 17.44 -7.43
C ASP A 143 -11.05 17.66 -6.10
N ILE A 144 -11.31 16.60 -5.33
CA ILE A 144 -11.86 16.70 -3.98
C ILE A 144 -10.89 17.45 -3.05
N VAL A 145 -9.59 17.14 -3.13
CA VAL A 145 -8.55 17.87 -2.38
C VAL A 145 -8.59 19.37 -2.68
N LYS A 146 -8.74 19.76 -3.95
CA LYS A 146 -8.86 21.19 -4.34
C LYS A 146 -10.15 21.83 -3.83
N GLN A 147 -11.26 21.08 -3.81
CA GLN A 147 -12.56 21.59 -3.36
C GLN A 147 -12.61 21.82 -1.85
N HIS A 148 -11.87 21.00 -1.08
CA HIS A 148 -11.85 21.01 0.38
C HIS A 148 -10.54 21.57 0.95
N GLY A 149 -10.13 22.75 0.47
CA GLY A 149 -8.88 23.40 0.89
C GLY A 149 -8.82 23.79 2.38
N GLU A 150 -9.93 23.68 3.11
CA GLU A 150 -9.99 23.79 4.57
C GLU A 150 -9.36 22.60 5.31
N HIS A 151 -9.21 21.44 4.66
CA HIS A 151 -8.62 20.24 5.25
C HIS A 151 -7.15 20.06 4.86
N GLN A 152 -6.35 19.48 5.76
CA GLN A 152 -4.96 19.12 5.51
C GLN A 152 -4.84 17.65 5.13
N PHE A 153 -4.79 17.37 3.84
CA PHE A 153 -4.64 16.01 3.30
C PHE A 153 -3.19 15.54 3.38
N PHE A 154 -2.86 14.79 4.43
CA PHE A 154 -1.57 14.12 4.53
C PHE A 154 -1.72 12.65 4.21
N ALA A 155 -0.83 12.13 3.37
CA ALA A 155 -0.69 10.72 3.06
C ALA A 155 0.78 10.30 3.21
N ARG A 156 1.05 9.19 3.90
CA ARG A 156 2.37 8.56 3.93
C ARG A 156 2.53 7.71 2.66
N GLN A 157 3.72 7.75 2.04
CA GLN A 157 4.14 6.90 0.91
C GLN A 157 3.34 7.01 -0.40
N THR A 158 2.24 7.78 -0.44
CA THR A 158 1.34 7.89 -1.60
C THR A 158 0.90 9.34 -1.82
N GLU A 159 0.10 9.61 -2.86
CA GLU A 159 -0.40 10.96 -3.12
C GLU A 159 -1.62 11.34 -2.28
N GLU A 160 -1.75 12.64 -1.98
CA GLU A 160 -2.83 13.20 -1.14
C GLU A 160 -4.25 12.94 -1.68
N GLY A 161 -4.40 12.85 -3.00
CA GLY A 161 -5.69 12.62 -3.66
C GLY A 161 -6.36 11.31 -3.26
N ARG A 162 -5.61 10.36 -2.71
CA ARG A 162 -6.16 9.09 -2.22
C ARG A 162 -6.96 9.24 -0.92
N ILE A 163 -6.59 10.18 -0.05
CA ILE A 163 -7.17 10.32 1.29
C ILE A 163 -8.69 10.52 1.29
N PRO A 164 -9.27 11.41 0.45
CA PRO A 164 -10.72 11.58 0.41
C PRO A 164 -11.47 10.49 -0.37
N VAL A 165 -10.78 9.53 -0.99
CA VAL A 165 -11.42 8.49 -1.81
C VAL A 165 -11.61 7.21 -0.97
N ARG A 166 -12.87 6.76 -0.85
CA ARG A 166 -13.22 5.50 -0.16
C ARG A 166 -12.98 4.28 -1.06
N LYS A 167 -11.70 3.99 -1.29
CA LYS A 167 -11.15 2.86 -2.08
C LYS A 167 -10.11 2.12 -1.23
N ALA A 168 -9.71 0.93 -1.68
CA ALA A 168 -8.64 0.17 -1.05
C ALA A 168 -7.37 0.99 -0.73
N GLN A 169 -6.91 0.86 0.52
CA GLN A 169 -5.72 1.49 1.08
C GLN A 169 -4.59 0.46 1.25
N VAL A 170 -3.48 0.84 1.89
CA VAL A 170 -2.27 0.01 2.08
C VAL A 170 -2.24 -0.47 3.54
N TRP A 171 -2.10 -1.79 3.75
CA TRP A 171 -2.30 -2.50 5.04
C TRP A 171 -3.73 -2.36 5.59
N GLY A 172 -3.93 -1.91 6.84
CA GLY A 172 -5.18 -1.90 7.62
C GLY A 172 -6.34 -1.15 6.99
N GLY A 173 -6.10 -0.47 5.86
CA GLY A 173 -7.17 -0.02 5.00
C GLY A 173 -7.32 -0.70 3.65
N GLY A 174 -6.77 -1.89 3.45
CA GLY A 174 -6.87 -2.70 2.23
C GLY A 174 -8.32 -2.91 1.78
N ILE A 175 -8.92 -4.03 2.11
CA ILE A 175 -10.36 -4.24 1.92
C ILE A 175 -10.92 -4.90 3.17
N TYR A 176 -12.22 -4.73 3.40
CA TYR A 176 -12.94 -5.63 4.29
C TYR A 176 -13.05 -6.98 3.60
N GLU A 177 -12.38 -8.00 4.14
CA GLU A 177 -12.23 -9.31 3.50
C GLU A 177 -13.56 -10.02 3.19
N ASP A 178 -13.52 -10.96 2.25
CA ASP A 178 -14.68 -11.77 1.86
C ASP A 178 -15.17 -12.65 3.02
N ASN A 179 -16.46 -13.01 3.03
CA ASN A 179 -16.99 -13.92 4.05
C ASN A 179 -16.26 -15.27 4.06
N ALA A 180 -15.74 -15.74 2.92
CA ALA A 180 -14.95 -16.97 2.86
C ALA A 180 -13.66 -16.90 3.72
N PHE A 181 -13.05 -15.73 3.85
CA PHE A 181 -11.90 -15.54 4.74
C PHE A 181 -12.34 -15.65 6.21
N LEU A 182 -13.42 -14.96 6.58
CA LEU A 182 -13.95 -14.97 7.94
C LEU A 182 -14.48 -16.37 8.34
N ASP A 183 -15.16 -17.06 7.44
CA ASP A 183 -15.62 -18.44 7.63
C ASP A 183 -14.43 -19.38 7.90
N ALA A 184 -13.33 -19.22 7.17
CA ALA A 184 -12.11 -19.99 7.40
C ALA A 184 -11.45 -19.65 8.74
N CYS A 185 -11.42 -18.37 9.14
CA CYS A 185 -10.95 -17.97 10.46
C CYS A 185 -11.79 -18.57 11.59
N ASP A 186 -13.12 -18.58 11.44
CA ASP A 186 -14.06 -19.20 12.38
C ASP A 186 -13.83 -20.71 12.49
N GLU A 187 -13.70 -21.40 11.35
CA GLU A 187 -13.47 -22.85 11.30
C GLU A 187 -12.12 -23.25 11.93
N LEU A 188 -11.07 -22.45 11.70
CA LEU A 188 -9.72 -22.74 12.16
C LEU A 188 -9.39 -22.16 13.54
N GLY A 189 -10.29 -21.35 14.12
CA GLY A 189 -10.06 -20.68 15.40
C GLY A 189 -8.96 -19.61 15.34
N ILE A 190 -8.82 -18.93 14.20
CA ILE A 190 -7.88 -17.83 14.00
C ILE A 190 -8.57 -16.53 14.36
N LEU A 191 -8.07 -15.83 15.38
CA LEU A 191 -8.61 -14.54 15.79
C LEU A 191 -8.26 -13.44 14.79
N VAL A 192 -9.23 -12.58 14.51
CA VAL A 192 -9.14 -11.47 13.57
C VAL A 192 -9.18 -10.15 14.34
N TRP A 193 -8.11 -9.38 14.17
CA TRP A 193 -8.06 -7.94 14.45
C TRP A 193 -8.41 -7.23 13.15
N GLN A 194 -9.55 -6.54 13.13
CA GLN A 194 -10.08 -5.90 11.91
C GLN A 194 -9.94 -4.38 12.00
N ASP A 195 -9.13 -3.80 11.12
CA ASP A 195 -9.07 -2.35 10.96
C ASP A 195 -10.26 -1.85 10.10
N PHE A 196 -10.78 -0.66 10.41
CA PHE A 196 -11.57 0.13 9.46
C PHE A 196 -10.65 0.65 8.35
N ALA A 197 -11.23 0.94 7.17
CA ALA A 197 -10.46 1.24 5.97
C ALA A 197 -9.80 2.64 5.94
N PHE A 198 -8.89 2.88 6.89
CA PHE A 198 -8.11 4.10 7.08
C PHE A 198 -6.66 3.73 7.36
N ALA A 199 -5.73 4.34 6.64
CA ALA A 199 -4.33 4.05 6.84
C ALA A 199 -3.40 5.18 6.41
N CYS A 200 -2.43 5.47 7.27
CA CYS A 200 -1.29 6.30 6.95
C CYS A 200 -1.68 7.72 6.49
N GLY A 201 -2.75 8.29 7.02
CA GLY A 201 -3.26 9.58 6.56
C GLY A 201 -3.91 10.47 7.60
N ASN A 202 -4.25 11.70 7.18
CA ASN A 202 -5.11 12.62 7.91
C ASN A 202 -6.38 12.85 7.10
N TYR A 203 -7.45 12.17 7.47
CA TYR A 203 -8.69 12.11 6.70
C TYR A 203 -9.60 13.34 6.94
N PRO A 204 -10.36 13.78 5.92
CA PRO A 204 -11.29 14.91 6.04
C PRO A 204 -12.52 14.54 6.86
N VAL A 205 -13.34 15.53 7.22
CA VAL A 205 -14.56 15.34 8.03
C VAL A 205 -15.73 16.20 7.57
N TYR A 206 -15.75 16.63 6.31
CA TYR A 206 -16.93 17.28 5.75
C TYR A 206 -18.14 16.31 5.78
N ALA A 207 -19.36 16.86 5.91
CA ALA A 207 -20.56 16.09 6.25
C ALA A 207 -20.79 14.86 5.34
N ALA A 208 -20.70 15.03 4.01
CA ALA A 208 -20.89 13.93 3.07
C ALA A 208 -19.86 12.80 3.22
N PHE A 209 -18.64 13.10 3.66
CA PHE A 209 -17.62 12.07 3.94
C PHE A 209 -17.98 11.28 5.20
N LEU A 210 -18.39 11.96 6.27
CA LEU A 210 -18.81 11.32 7.52
C LEU A 210 -20.06 10.45 7.32
N GLU A 211 -21.03 10.89 6.53
CA GLU A 211 -22.20 10.10 6.14
C GLU A 211 -21.81 8.82 5.40
N SER A 212 -20.86 8.93 4.45
CA SER A 212 -20.31 7.78 3.72
C SER A 212 -19.59 6.80 4.65
N ILE A 213 -18.82 7.30 5.62
CA ILE A 213 -18.13 6.47 6.63
C ILE A 213 -19.12 5.77 7.54
N GLU A 214 -20.18 6.45 7.99
CA GLU A 214 -21.18 5.83 8.85
C GLU A 214 -21.88 4.67 8.14
N GLU A 215 -22.29 4.85 6.88
CA GLU A 215 -22.90 3.77 6.09
C GLU A 215 -21.92 2.60 5.88
N GLU A 216 -20.67 2.90 5.50
CA GLU A 216 -19.59 1.92 5.37
C GLU A 216 -19.40 1.09 6.65
N ALA A 217 -19.25 1.77 7.78
CA ALA A 217 -19.00 1.14 9.06
C ALA A 217 -20.19 0.27 9.49
N ARG A 218 -21.43 0.77 9.39
CA ARG A 218 -22.62 0.00 9.75
C ARG A 218 -22.80 -1.24 8.88
N GLN A 219 -22.60 -1.14 7.57
CA GLN A 219 -22.72 -2.31 6.69
C GLN A 219 -21.69 -3.38 7.03
N ASN A 220 -20.43 -2.99 7.21
CA ASN A 220 -19.37 -3.96 7.50
C ASN A 220 -19.46 -4.52 8.93
N LEU A 221 -19.78 -3.71 9.95
CA LEU A 221 -20.03 -4.21 11.30
C LEU A 221 -21.15 -5.27 11.31
N ARG A 222 -22.26 -5.02 10.62
CA ARG A 222 -23.36 -5.99 10.51
C ARG A 222 -22.97 -7.26 9.77
N ARG A 223 -22.07 -7.16 8.79
CA ARG A 223 -21.55 -8.29 8.03
C ARG A 223 -20.61 -9.16 8.88
N PHE A 224 -19.77 -8.54 9.71
CA PHE A 224 -18.74 -9.22 10.48
C PHE A 224 -19.23 -9.74 11.84
N ARG A 225 -20.22 -9.09 12.47
CA ARG A 225 -20.63 -9.40 13.87
C ARG A 225 -21.16 -10.80 14.14
N SER A 226 -21.42 -11.60 13.10
CA SER A 226 -21.77 -13.02 13.25
C SER A 226 -20.56 -13.96 13.30
N HIS A 227 -19.36 -13.45 13.02
CA HIS A 227 -18.12 -14.22 12.98
C HIS A 227 -17.40 -14.14 14.34
N PRO A 228 -17.38 -15.23 15.12
CA PRO A 228 -16.73 -15.24 16.44
C PRO A 228 -15.20 -15.03 16.38
N SER A 229 -14.57 -15.21 15.22
CA SER A 229 -13.16 -14.89 15.03
C SER A 229 -12.85 -13.40 15.16
N VAL A 230 -13.80 -12.51 14.86
CA VAL A 230 -13.61 -11.05 14.91
C VAL A 230 -13.70 -10.57 16.35
N VAL A 231 -12.55 -10.21 16.93
CA VAL A 231 -12.45 -9.89 18.37
C VAL A 231 -12.08 -8.44 18.67
N VAL A 232 -11.53 -7.73 17.70
CA VAL A 232 -11.16 -6.31 17.82
C VAL A 232 -11.50 -5.60 16.52
N TRP A 233 -12.09 -4.41 16.65
CA TRP A 233 -12.15 -3.40 15.59
C TRP A 233 -11.18 -2.26 15.89
N ALA A 234 -10.27 -1.96 14.98
CA ALA A 234 -9.36 -0.82 15.11
C ALA A 234 -9.73 0.31 14.15
N GLY A 235 -9.64 1.56 14.59
CA GLY A 235 -10.10 2.72 13.83
C GLY A 235 -9.29 3.04 12.58
N ASN A 236 -7.97 2.78 12.61
CA ASN A 236 -7.05 3.06 11.51
C ASN A 236 -5.68 2.38 11.72
N ASN A 237 -4.88 2.40 10.67
CA ASN A 237 -3.44 2.19 10.71
C ASN A 237 -2.65 3.50 10.77
N GLU A 238 -1.80 3.68 11.78
CA GLU A 238 -0.76 4.70 11.84
C GLU A 238 -1.18 6.17 11.66
N ASP A 239 -2.47 6.50 11.69
CA ASP A 239 -2.90 7.90 11.52
C ASP A 239 -2.48 8.76 12.71
N TYR A 240 -2.39 8.17 13.91
CA TYR A 240 -1.77 8.83 15.06
C TYR A 240 -0.25 9.03 14.88
N GLN A 241 0.45 8.15 14.15
CA GLN A 241 1.85 8.40 13.79
C GLN A 241 1.99 9.51 12.74
N VAL A 242 1.02 9.64 11.82
CA VAL A 242 0.92 10.79 10.91
C VAL A 242 0.70 12.07 11.70
N GLN A 243 -0.24 12.06 12.65
CA GLN A 243 -0.49 13.18 13.57
C GLN A 243 0.80 13.63 14.27
N GLU A 244 1.54 12.70 14.89
CA GLU A 244 2.80 13.00 15.58
C GLU A 244 3.90 13.51 14.64
N ARG A 245 4.04 12.90 13.46
CA ARG A 245 5.07 13.23 12.47
C ARG A 245 4.90 14.64 11.92
N TYR A 246 3.67 14.99 11.57
CA TYR A 246 3.35 16.31 11.02
C TYR A 246 2.99 17.34 12.09
N LYS A 247 3.00 16.94 13.38
CA LYS A 247 2.72 17.79 14.55
C LYS A 247 1.34 18.44 14.48
N LEU A 248 0.36 17.66 14.03
CA LEU A 248 -1.03 18.10 13.98
C LEU A 248 -1.58 18.23 15.40
N GLU A 249 -2.58 19.07 15.58
CA GLU A 249 -3.17 19.38 16.89
C GLU A 249 -3.80 18.13 17.50
N TYR A 250 -3.30 17.73 18.66
CA TYR A 250 -3.87 16.68 19.48
C TYR A 250 -3.77 17.06 20.95
N PHE A 251 -4.88 17.54 21.50
CA PHE A 251 -4.99 17.91 22.91
C PHE A 251 -5.73 16.79 23.64
N ALA A 252 -5.00 15.94 24.36
CA ALA A 252 -5.56 14.75 25.01
C ALA A 252 -6.66 15.07 26.03
N ASP A 253 -6.54 16.21 26.72
CA ASP A 253 -7.53 16.71 27.69
C ASP A 253 -8.80 17.25 27.03
N ASP A 254 -8.74 17.59 25.74
CA ASP A 254 -9.91 18.01 24.98
C ASP A 254 -10.76 16.78 24.62
N LYS A 255 -11.95 16.71 25.21
CA LYS A 255 -12.92 15.62 25.05
C LYS A 255 -14.18 16.03 24.28
N ASP A 256 -14.19 17.21 23.64
CA ASP A 256 -15.32 17.70 22.84
C ASP A 256 -15.17 17.30 21.36
N PRO A 257 -15.98 16.39 20.81
CA PRO A 257 -15.87 16.01 19.40
C PRO A 257 -16.03 17.18 18.43
N GLU A 258 -16.83 18.19 18.78
CA GLU A 258 -17.09 19.35 17.93
C GLU A 258 -15.90 20.31 17.83
N SER A 259 -15.00 20.28 18.82
CA SER A 259 -13.74 21.02 18.74
C SER A 259 -12.75 20.32 17.79
N TRP A 260 -12.73 18.99 17.78
CA TRP A 260 -11.80 18.20 16.97
C TRP A 260 -12.02 18.39 15.46
N LEU A 261 -13.28 18.57 15.04
CA LEU A 261 -13.65 18.87 13.65
C LEU A 261 -12.95 20.14 13.09
N LYS A 262 -12.51 21.04 13.97
CA LYS A 262 -11.87 22.32 13.62
C LYS A 262 -10.35 22.29 13.77
N SER A 263 -9.80 21.17 14.24
CA SER A 263 -8.37 21.00 14.44
C SER A 263 -7.65 20.65 13.14
N THR A 264 -6.32 20.70 13.18
CA THR A 264 -5.47 20.19 12.09
C THR A 264 -5.41 18.66 12.00
N PHE A 265 -5.95 17.92 12.99
CA PHE A 265 -6.15 16.46 12.96
C PHE A 265 -7.63 16.08 13.13
N PRO A 266 -8.50 16.49 12.18
CA PRO A 266 -9.93 16.29 12.34
C PRO A 266 -10.35 14.81 12.27
N ALA A 267 -9.52 13.95 11.68
CA ALA A 267 -9.73 12.50 11.63
C ALA A 267 -9.92 11.87 13.03
N ARG A 268 -9.42 12.52 14.10
CA ARG A 268 -9.72 12.15 15.49
C ARG A 268 -11.23 11.99 15.75
N TYR A 269 -12.08 12.81 15.13
CA TYR A 269 -13.54 12.67 15.23
C TYR A 269 -14.03 11.30 14.77
N ILE A 270 -13.46 10.79 13.67
CA ILE A 270 -13.79 9.47 13.15
C ILE A 270 -13.40 8.40 14.19
N TYR A 271 -12.18 8.48 14.71
CA TYR A 271 -11.56 7.43 15.52
C TYR A 271 -11.95 7.42 17.01
N GLU A 272 -12.23 8.57 17.61
CA GLU A 272 -12.53 8.68 19.04
C GLU A 272 -14.00 8.97 19.33
N PHE A 273 -14.81 9.30 18.32
CA PHE A 273 -16.25 9.55 18.50
C PHE A 273 -17.14 8.72 17.58
N LEU A 274 -17.00 8.82 16.26
CA LEU A 274 -17.93 8.20 15.31
C LEU A 274 -17.85 6.66 15.34
N LEU A 275 -16.69 6.09 15.00
CA LEU A 275 -16.52 4.63 14.95
C LEU A 275 -16.80 3.91 16.28
N PRO A 276 -16.30 4.35 17.46
CA PRO A 276 -16.61 3.67 18.71
C PRO A 276 -18.11 3.68 19.03
N LYS A 277 -18.81 4.78 18.71
CA LYS A 277 -20.27 4.87 18.84
C LYS A 277 -20.96 3.83 17.94
N LEU A 278 -20.54 3.73 16.67
CA LEU A 278 -21.14 2.77 15.72
C LEU A 278 -20.88 1.32 16.11
N VAL A 279 -19.67 0.99 16.58
CA VAL A 279 -19.35 -0.33 17.12
C VAL A 279 -20.26 -0.64 18.30
N GLN A 280 -20.39 0.26 19.26
CA GLN A 280 -21.25 0.09 20.43
C GLN A 280 -22.74 -0.11 20.07
N GLU A 281 -23.22 0.49 18.98
CA GLU A 281 -24.59 0.36 18.50
C GLU A 281 -24.83 -0.93 17.70
N GLU A 282 -23.89 -1.36 16.86
CA GLU A 282 -24.07 -2.51 15.95
C GLU A 282 -23.58 -3.84 16.53
N ASP A 283 -22.54 -3.81 17.36
CA ASP A 283 -21.93 -4.95 18.04
C ASP A 283 -21.20 -4.52 19.33
N SER A 284 -21.93 -4.50 20.45
CA SER A 284 -21.38 -4.15 21.75
C SER A 284 -20.49 -5.21 22.40
N SER A 285 -20.32 -6.36 21.74
CA SER A 285 -19.55 -7.48 22.28
C SER A 285 -18.07 -7.45 21.88
N VAL A 286 -17.74 -6.73 20.81
CA VAL A 286 -16.38 -6.61 20.28
C VAL A 286 -15.64 -5.44 20.92
N LEU A 287 -14.32 -5.57 21.05
CA LEU A 287 -13.47 -4.49 21.54
C LEU A 287 -13.23 -3.47 20.42
N TYR A 288 -13.20 -2.18 20.79
CA TYR A 288 -12.80 -1.12 19.88
C TYR A 288 -11.44 -0.53 20.30
N HIS A 289 -10.55 -0.32 19.33
CA HIS A 289 -9.24 0.27 19.49
C HIS A 289 -9.11 1.51 18.58
N PRO A 290 -8.81 2.72 19.07
CA PRO A 290 -8.90 3.93 18.22
C PRO A 290 -7.96 3.96 17.00
N GLY A 291 -6.82 3.28 17.04
CA GLY A 291 -5.91 3.10 15.92
C GLY A 291 -4.74 2.19 16.29
N SER A 292 -3.93 1.77 15.34
CA SER A 292 -2.76 0.91 15.59
C SER A 292 -1.53 1.54 14.93
N PRO A 293 -0.54 2.05 15.69
CA PRO A 293 -0.46 2.09 17.16
C PRO A 293 -1.28 3.22 17.79
N TRP A 294 -1.70 3.04 19.04
CA TRP A 294 -2.40 4.09 19.81
C TRP A 294 -1.86 4.25 21.24
N GLY A 295 -1.67 5.50 21.66
CA GLY A 295 -1.00 5.83 22.93
C GLY A 295 -1.88 6.44 24.03
N ASP A 296 -3.20 6.54 23.85
CA ASP A 296 -4.13 7.16 24.83
C ASP A 296 -3.63 8.49 25.43
N GLY A 297 -3.31 9.47 24.58
CA GLY A 297 -2.75 10.75 25.05
C GLY A 297 -1.24 10.76 25.26
N LYS A 298 -0.57 9.61 25.30
CA LYS A 298 0.88 9.49 25.21
C LYS A 298 1.32 9.29 23.77
N HIS A 299 2.63 9.35 23.55
CA HIS A 299 3.22 9.07 22.26
C HIS A 299 2.96 7.61 21.85
N THR A 300 2.67 7.36 20.58
CA THR A 300 2.42 6.02 20.00
C THR A 300 3.58 5.02 20.13
N THR A 301 4.73 5.47 20.63
CA THR A 301 5.91 4.63 20.88
C THR A 301 6.17 4.44 22.38
N ASP A 302 5.25 4.85 23.24
CA ASP A 302 5.37 4.67 24.69
C ASP A 302 5.10 3.20 25.05
N PRO A 303 6.04 2.49 25.69
CA PRO A 303 5.89 1.05 25.96
C PRO A 303 4.92 0.72 27.09
N THR A 304 4.26 1.73 27.69
CA THR A 304 3.38 1.55 28.85
C THR A 304 1.90 1.60 28.52
N VAL A 305 1.53 1.87 27.26
CA VAL A 305 0.14 2.04 26.83
C VAL A 305 -0.03 1.58 25.38
N GLY A 306 -1.16 0.90 25.11
CA GLY A 306 -1.53 0.44 23.78
C GLY A 306 -0.51 -0.49 23.12
N ASP A 307 -0.63 -0.59 21.80
CA ASP A 307 0.27 -1.33 20.92
C ASP A 307 1.32 -0.40 20.28
N ILE A 308 2.39 -0.99 19.73
CA ILE A 308 3.53 -0.24 19.16
C ILE A 308 3.91 -0.81 17.81
N HIS A 309 4.09 0.07 16.83
CA HIS A 309 4.77 -0.25 15.58
C HIS A 309 6.27 0.08 15.70
N GLN A 310 7.09 -0.95 15.94
CA GLN A 310 8.53 -0.77 16.12
C GLN A 310 9.29 -0.70 14.80
N TRP A 311 9.26 0.48 14.19
CA TRP A 311 9.96 0.72 12.92
C TRP A 311 11.45 1.03 13.08
N ASN A 312 11.97 1.26 14.29
CA ASN A 312 13.38 1.65 14.46
C ASN A 312 14.39 0.50 14.22
N ILE A 313 13.94 -0.75 14.09
CA ILE A 313 14.80 -1.89 13.79
C ILE A 313 15.10 -1.95 12.28
N TRP A 314 14.13 -1.59 11.44
CA TRP A 314 14.23 -1.62 9.97
C TRP A 314 14.44 -0.22 9.36
N HIS A 315 13.69 0.78 9.82
CA HIS A 315 13.84 2.18 9.41
C HIS A 315 14.76 3.00 10.34
N GLY A 316 15.40 2.39 11.34
CA GLY A 316 16.30 3.06 12.29
C GLY A 316 17.78 2.72 12.11
N LEU A 317 18.62 3.28 12.98
CA LEU A 317 19.96 3.74 12.61
C LEU A 317 21.10 3.00 13.35
N MET A 318 21.95 2.30 12.60
CA MET A 318 23.41 2.53 12.66
C MET A 318 23.73 3.28 11.38
N ASN A 319 24.51 4.37 11.41
CA ASN A 319 24.60 5.21 10.22
C ASN A 319 26.03 5.64 9.93
N ARG A 320 26.59 5.05 8.88
CA ARG A 320 27.49 5.78 7.99
C ARG A 320 26.63 6.55 6.99
N PHE A 321 26.94 7.82 6.80
CA PHE A 321 26.26 8.67 5.83
C PHE A 321 27.24 8.88 4.69
N ILE A 322 27.01 8.22 3.56
CA ILE A 322 28.02 8.09 2.51
C ILE A 322 27.50 8.80 1.26
N SER A 323 28.25 9.78 0.77
CA SER A 323 27.93 10.48 -0.48
C SER A 323 27.87 9.48 -1.65
N ILE A 324 26.81 9.55 -2.46
CA ILE A 324 26.64 8.69 -3.63
C ILE A 324 27.65 9.04 -4.72
N GLN A 325 27.99 10.32 -4.87
CA GLN A 325 28.94 10.79 -5.89
C GLN A 325 30.40 10.47 -5.52
N THR A 326 30.78 10.67 -4.26
CA THR A 326 32.20 10.63 -3.85
C THR A 326 32.58 9.36 -3.08
N GLY A 327 31.60 8.65 -2.53
CA GLY A 327 31.82 7.48 -1.66
C GLY A 327 32.44 7.82 -0.30
N LYS A 328 32.54 9.12 0.04
CA LYS A 328 33.09 9.58 1.31
C LYS A 328 31.99 9.77 2.34
N ASP A 329 32.34 9.54 3.60
CA ASP A 329 31.47 9.86 4.72
C ASP A 329 31.24 11.39 4.75
N ILE A 330 29.98 11.82 4.69
CA ILE A 330 29.62 13.25 4.72
C ILE A 330 29.57 13.82 6.14
N ARG A 331 29.80 12.96 7.14
CA ARG A 331 29.83 13.27 8.57
C ARG A 331 30.36 12.08 9.36
N ASP A 332 30.71 12.33 10.62
CA ASP A 332 31.09 11.28 11.57
C ASP A 332 29.96 10.24 11.74
N ALA A 333 30.37 8.97 11.78
CA ALA A 333 29.49 7.84 12.06
C ALA A 333 28.94 7.92 13.49
N ILE A 334 27.69 7.49 13.66
CA ILE A 334 27.08 7.35 14.98
C ILE A 334 27.29 5.91 15.43
N ALA A 335 28.02 5.71 16.53
CA ALA A 335 28.31 4.40 17.08
C ALA A 335 27.96 4.34 18.58
N SER A 336 27.45 3.19 19.01
CA SER A 336 27.25 2.85 20.41
C SER A 336 27.58 1.38 20.65
N ALA A 337 28.09 1.09 21.85
CA ALA A 337 28.30 -0.27 22.33
C ALA A 337 27.36 -0.51 23.51
N LEU A 338 26.71 -1.66 23.52
CA LEU A 338 25.70 -2.02 24.51
C LEU A 338 25.72 -3.52 24.79
N TYR A 339 25.25 -3.87 25.99
CA TYR A 339 25.07 -5.25 26.41
C TYR A 339 23.61 -5.64 26.21
N ALA A 340 23.38 -6.58 25.29
CA ALA A 340 22.05 -7.14 25.08
C ALA A 340 21.58 -7.87 26.35
N GLN A 341 20.36 -7.57 26.81
CA GLN A 341 19.77 -8.24 27.97
C GLN A 341 19.20 -9.61 27.55
N PRO A 342 19.36 -10.67 28.37
CA PRO A 342 18.77 -11.98 28.09
C PRO A 342 17.25 -11.87 27.94
N ASN A 343 16.68 -12.52 26.91
CA ASN A 343 15.23 -12.61 26.66
C ASN A 343 14.50 -11.25 26.62
N GLY A 344 15.12 -10.21 26.08
CA GLY A 344 14.49 -8.90 25.93
C GLY A 344 15.03 -8.11 24.74
N THR A 345 14.27 -7.08 24.36
CA THR A 345 14.70 -6.08 23.38
C THR A 345 15.63 -5.08 24.07
N THR A 346 16.82 -4.86 23.50
CA THR A 346 17.77 -3.88 24.04
C THR A 346 17.74 -2.62 23.19
N GLU A 347 17.27 -1.52 23.77
CA GLU A 347 17.30 -0.21 23.11
C GLU A 347 18.74 0.30 23.00
N VAL A 348 19.17 0.55 21.77
CA VAL A 348 20.53 0.98 21.44
C VAL A 348 20.68 2.51 21.52
N HIS A 349 19.69 3.25 21.01
CA HIS A 349 19.63 4.71 21.05
C HIS A 349 18.20 5.18 21.30
N LYS A 350 18.03 6.17 22.19
CA LYS A 350 16.75 6.89 22.39
C LYS A 350 16.73 8.17 21.56
N LYS A 351 15.62 8.41 20.85
CA LYS A 351 15.25 9.62 20.07
C LYS A 351 16.31 10.73 20.05
N GLN A 352 17.29 10.62 19.16
CA GLN A 352 18.31 11.65 18.96
C GLN A 352 18.05 12.37 17.63
N ARG A 353 17.78 13.68 17.69
CA ARG A 353 17.76 14.50 16.48
C ARG A 353 19.20 14.67 16.01
N VAL A 354 19.53 13.99 14.93
CA VAL A 354 20.86 14.10 14.35
C VAL A 354 20.96 15.44 13.62
N ALA A 355 21.77 16.37 14.12
CA ALA A 355 22.06 17.61 13.42
C ALA A 355 22.79 17.25 12.11
N VAL A 356 22.17 17.51 10.95
CA VAL A 356 22.87 17.46 9.66
C VAL A 356 23.86 18.62 9.68
N ALA A 357 25.15 18.31 9.62
CA ALA A 357 26.19 19.33 9.71
C ALA A 357 26.01 20.31 8.54
N ALA A 358 25.80 21.59 8.85
CA ALA A 358 25.91 22.65 7.86
C ALA A 358 27.38 23.04 7.77
N TYR A 359 28.22 22.32 7.00
CA TYR A 359 29.55 22.84 6.68
C TYR A 359 30.10 22.44 5.30
N ALA A 360 30.75 23.46 4.73
CA ALA A 360 31.74 23.51 3.66
C ALA A 360 31.28 23.21 2.21
N ALA A 361 30.83 24.28 1.54
CA ALA A 361 31.10 24.64 0.15
C ALA A 361 31.26 23.48 -0.88
N ASN A 362 30.24 23.37 -1.75
CA ASN A 362 30.13 22.62 -3.02
C ASN A 362 29.44 21.25 -3.02
N THR A 363 28.86 20.76 -1.93
CA THR A 363 28.12 19.47 -1.92
C THR A 363 26.77 19.51 -1.19
N ALA A 364 26.16 20.68 -1.02
CA ALA A 364 24.90 20.85 -0.28
C ALA A 364 23.71 20.03 -0.86
N ASP A 365 23.84 19.53 -2.09
CA ASP A 365 22.81 18.79 -2.82
C ASP A 365 23.25 17.36 -3.20
N ASP A 366 24.37 16.85 -2.67
CA ASP A 366 24.82 15.48 -3.00
C ASP A 366 24.00 14.43 -2.23
N PRO A 367 23.21 13.58 -2.93
CA PRO A 367 22.45 12.54 -2.27
C PRO A 367 23.39 11.54 -1.59
N PHE A 368 22.99 11.04 -0.43
CA PHE A 368 23.81 10.15 0.40
C PHE A 368 23.02 8.91 0.80
N VAL A 369 23.72 7.78 0.97
CA VAL A 369 23.15 6.58 1.56
C VAL A 369 23.36 6.58 3.06
N ILE A 370 22.41 5.99 3.79
CA ILE A 370 22.52 5.74 5.22
C ILE A 370 22.76 4.24 5.40
N HIS A 371 23.89 3.87 5.99
CA HIS A 371 24.29 2.47 6.13
C HIS A 371 24.45 2.05 7.60
N ALA A 372 23.77 0.97 7.96
CA ALA A 372 23.72 0.36 9.29
C ALA A 372 24.48 -0.96 9.34
N SER A 373 25.23 -1.19 10.44
CA SER A 373 26.04 -2.40 10.61
C SER A 373 26.10 -2.91 12.05
N LEU A 374 25.26 -3.85 12.44
CA LEU A 374 25.29 -4.43 13.78
C LEU A 374 26.47 -5.41 13.94
N THR A 375 27.28 -5.22 14.99
CA THR A 375 28.34 -6.16 15.38
C THR A 375 28.10 -6.79 16.74
N PHE A 376 28.42 -8.07 16.89
CA PHE A 376 28.36 -8.83 18.13
C PHE A 376 29.73 -9.46 18.42
N ASN A 377 30.34 -9.15 19.57
CA ASN A 377 31.69 -9.60 19.94
C ASN A 377 32.78 -9.30 18.89
N GLY A 378 32.61 -8.22 18.12
CA GLY A 378 33.54 -7.82 17.05
C GLY A 378 33.27 -8.45 15.69
N GLU A 379 32.28 -9.34 15.57
CA GLU A 379 31.83 -9.91 14.31
C GLU A 379 30.62 -9.17 13.76
N LEU A 380 30.59 -8.90 12.46
CA LEU A 380 29.44 -8.30 11.78
C LEU A 380 28.31 -9.33 11.69
N VAL A 381 27.14 -9.02 12.23
CA VAL A 381 25.99 -9.94 12.27
C VAL A 381 24.81 -9.48 11.42
N ALA A 382 24.68 -8.18 11.14
CA ALA A 382 23.66 -7.66 10.24
C ALA A 382 24.07 -6.31 9.65
N THR A 383 23.55 -5.98 8.48
CA THR A 383 23.70 -4.67 7.85
C THR A 383 22.44 -4.28 7.10
N ASP A 384 22.20 -2.99 6.93
CA ASP A 384 21.17 -2.48 6.04
C ASP A 384 21.59 -1.13 5.42
N THR A 385 21.01 -0.76 4.27
CA THR A 385 21.32 0.47 3.57
C THR A 385 20.05 1.17 3.07
N ALA A 386 19.76 2.35 3.60
CA ALA A 386 18.70 3.20 3.12
C ALA A 386 19.24 4.18 2.06
N TRP A 387 18.61 4.19 0.89
CA TRP A 387 18.91 5.10 -0.20
C TRP A 387 17.93 6.27 -0.22
N PRO A 388 18.31 7.42 -0.81
CA PRO A 388 17.38 8.51 -1.05
C PRO A 388 16.27 8.08 -2.02
N GLU A 389 15.03 8.26 -1.59
CA GLU A 389 13.85 7.95 -2.38
C GLU A 389 13.11 9.23 -2.79
N PRO A 390 12.52 9.30 -4.00
CA PRO A 390 12.44 8.22 -4.99
C PRO A 390 13.68 8.12 -5.91
N PHE A 391 14.07 6.89 -6.27
CA PHE A 391 15.24 6.59 -7.11
C PHE A 391 15.31 7.33 -8.45
N LYS A 392 14.17 7.72 -9.04
CA LYS A 392 14.10 8.42 -10.33
C LYS A 392 14.82 9.78 -10.36
N TYR A 393 15.16 10.33 -9.19
CA TYR A 393 15.93 11.57 -9.07
C TYR A 393 17.43 11.33 -8.83
N LEU A 394 17.88 10.08 -8.79
CA LEU A 394 19.30 9.72 -8.68
C LEU A 394 19.82 9.29 -10.06
N ASP A 395 20.90 9.94 -10.52
CA ASP A 395 21.65 9.45 -11.67
C ASP A 395 22.67 8.41 -11.20
N LEU A 396 22.40 7.14 -11.50
CA LEU A 396 23.24 6.00 -11.11
C LEU A 396 24.06 5.45 -12.27
N ASN A 397 23.94 6.03 -13.47
CA ASN A 397 24.55 5.52 -14.68
C ASN A 397 26.07 5.72 -14.71
N ASP A 398 26.81 4.67 -15.08
CA ASP A 398 28.25 4.66 -15.35
C ASP A 398 29.09 5.48 -14.35
N ARG A 399 28.80 5.32 -13.05
CA ARG A 399 29.49 6.07 -11.99
C ARG A 399 30.96 5.65 -11.77
N HIS A 400 31.49 4.75 -12.59
CA HIS A 400 32.84 4.18 -12.44
C HIS A 400 33.14 3.81 -10.98
N VAL A 401 32.29 2.93 -10.44
CA VAL A 401 32.16 2.62 -9.01
C VAL A 401 33.40 2.02 -8.36
N GLY A 402 34.44 1.72 -9.14
CA GLY A 402 35.73 1.22 -8.66
C GLY A 402 35.57 -0.11 -7.93
N LEU A 403 35.03 -1.10 -8.64
CA LEU A 403 34.78 -2.43 -8.08
C LEU A 403 36.08 -3.24 -8.05
N GLU A 404 36.36 -3.83 -6.90
CA GLU A 404 37.42 -4.81 -6.70
C GLU A 404 36.77 -6.15 -6.37
N ILE A 405 36.98 -7.14 -7.23
CA ILE A 405 36.57 -8.53 -7.00
C ILE A 405 37.84 -9.37 -6.89
N TYR A 406 37.89 -10.25 -5.91
CA TYR A 406 38.91 -11.28 -5.77
C TYR A 406 38.22 -12.62 -5.55
N GLN A 407 38.65 -13.65 -6.27
CA GLN A 407 38.13 -15.00 -6.13
C GLN A 407 39.28 -15.96 -5.84
N SER A 408 39.19 -16.73 -4.76
CA SER A 408 40.20 -17.71 -4.38
C SER A 408 39.57 -18.83 -3.57
N GLY A 409 39.88 -20.09 -3.91
CA GLY A 409 39.57 -21.23 -3.05
C GLY A 409 38.08 -21.47 -2.75
N GLY A 410 37.17 -21.00 -3.62
CA GLY A 410 35.72 -21.08 -3.40
C GLY A 410 35.11 -19.86 -2.69
N GLU A 411 35.92 -18.85 -2.35
CA GLU A 411 35.49 -17.60 -1.75
C GLU A 411 35.61 -16.44 -2.75
N ILE A 412 34.65 -15.52 -2.72
CA ILE A 412 34.59 -14.30 -3.52
C ILE A 412 34.53 -13.10 -2.58
N SER A 413 35.56 -12.26 -2.61
CA SER A 413 35.64 -10.99 -1.88
C SER A 413 35.33 -9.84 -2.83
N ILE A 414 34.35 -9.01 -2.48
CA ILE A 414 33.90 -7.89 -3.29
C ILE A 414 33.92 -6.60 -2.48
N ALA A 415 34.52 -5.56 -3.04
CA ALA A 415 34.53 -4.21 -2.50
C ALA A 415 34.26 -3.18 -3.59
N SER A 416 33.74 -2.03 -3.20
CA SER A 416 33.54 -0.90 -4.11
C SER A 416 34.10 0.40 -3.52
N ARG A 417 34.46 1.33 -4.42
CA ARG A 417 34.89 2.68 -4.04
C ARG A 417 33.71 3.64 -3.89
N LEU A 418 32.60 3.39 -4.57
CA LEU A 418 31.34 4.13 -4.45
C LEU A 418 30.21 3.21 -3.96
N PRO A 419 29.14 3.75 -3.34
CA PRO A 419 27.96 2.97 -3.00
C PRO A 419 27.33 2.36 -4.26
N ILE A 420 26.96 1.09 -4.22
CA ILE A 420 26.31 0.35 -5.32
C ILE A 420 25.00 -0.23 -4.81
N LYS A 421 23.91 0.04 -5.54
CA LYS A 421 22.60 -0.55 -5.29
C LYS A 421 22.45 -1.84 -6.09
N GLY A 422 22.03 -2.93 -5.44
CA GLY A 422 21.61 -4.17 -6.08
C GLY A 422 22.71 -4.80 -6.93
N PHE A 423 23.89 -5.01 -6.36
CA PHE A 423 24.96 -5.77 -6.99
C PHE A 423 24.56 -7.25 -7.08
N VAL A 424 24.73 -7.83 -8.26
CA VAL A 424 24.34 -9.22 -8.55
C VAL A 424 25.48 -9.90 -9.30
N LEU A 425 25.84 -11.11 -8.85
CA LEU A 425 26.66 -12.06 -9.59
C LEU A 425 25.74 -12.93 -10.47
N GLU A 426 26.15 -13.20 -11.71
CA GLU A 426 25.46 -14.16 -12.57
C GLU A 426 25.70 -15.57 -12.03
N GLU A 427 24.64 -16.23 -11.58
CA GLU A 427 24.67 -17.65 -11.26
C GLU A 427 24.55 -18.47 -12.55
N THR A 428 25.49 -19.39 -12.76
CA THR A 428 25.47 -20.33 -13.89
C THR A 428 24.90 -21.67 -13.44
N GLU A 429 24.44 -22.51 -14.39
CA GLU A 429 23.82 -23.79 -14.06
C GLU A 429 24.73 -24.67 -13.17
N GLY A 430 24.22 -25.06 -12.00
CA GLY A 430 24.96 -25.84 -11.00
C GLY A 430 25.82 -25.02 -10.04
N MET A 431 25.86 -23.70 -10.17
CA MET A 431 26.48 -22.78 -9.22
C MET A 431 25.49 -22.38 -8.13
N LYS A 432 25.95 -22.33 -6.88
CA LYS A 432 25.17 -21.83 -5.75
C LYS A 432 26.04 -20.91 -4.90
N LEU A 433 25.61 -19.66 -4.74
CA LEU A 433 26.27 -18.68 -3.88
C LEU A 433 25.61 -18.63 -2.50
N SER A 434 26.40 -18.35 -1.46
CA SER A 434 25.88 -18.14 -0.11
C SER A 434 25.06 -16.84 0.03
N ASP A 435 25.30 -15.86 -0.86
CA ASP A 435 24.62 -14.57 -0.90
C ASP A 435 24.70 -13.96 -2.31
N ASN A 436 23.64 -13.29 -2.75
CA ASN A 436 23.56 -12.61 -4.04
C ASN A 436 22.46 -11.54 -4.02
N GLY A 437 22.63 -10.44 -4.76
CA GLY A 437 21.61 -9.37 -4.81
C GLY A 437 21.63 -8.43 -3.61
N PHE A 438 22.80 -7.89 -3.28
CA PHE A 438 23.02 -7.03 -2.11
C PHE A 438 23.59 -5.66 -2.51
N ASP A 439 23.53 -4.70 -1.59
CA ASP A 439 24.18 -3.40 -1.78
C ASP A 439 25.65 -3.47 -1.33
N LEU A 440 26.52 -2.69 -2.02
CA LEU A 440 27.90 -2.50 -1.61
C LEU A 440 28.11 -1.07 -1.13
N VAL A 441 28.79 -0.91 0.00
CA VAL A 441 29.15 0.40 0.55
C VAL A 441 30.68 0.51 0.70
N PRO A 442 31.28 1.67 0.41
CA PRO A 442 32.73 1.86 0.50
C PRO A 442 33.28 1.58 1.90
N GLY A 443 34.39 0.83 1.97
CA GLY A 443 35.04 0.49 3.23
C GLY A 443 34.55 -0.82 3.87
N GLU A 444 33.54 -1.47 3.28
CA GLU A 444 33.15 -2.84 3.62
C GLU A 444 33.54 -3.81 2.50
N LYS A 445 33.87 -5.03 2.90
CA LYS A 445 34.06 -6.16 1.99
C LYS A 445 32.90 -7.12 2.18
N ARG A 446 32.32 -7.59 1.08
CA ARG A 446 31.38 -8.70 1.08
C ARG A 446 32.13 -9.97 0.69
N GLU A 447 32.06 -10.96 1.57
CA GLU A 447 32.63 -12.28 1.35
C GLU A 447 31.50 -13.25 1.03
N ILE A 448 31.61 -13.95 -0.10
CA ILE A 448 30.58 -14.85 -0.62
C ILE A 448 31.22 -16.21 -0.85
N GLN A 449 30.58 -17.27 -0.36
CA GLN A 449 31.03 -18.64 -0.57
C GLN A 449 30.34 -19.24 -1.79
N ILE A 450 31.13 -19.93 -2.63
CA ILE A 450 30.63 -20.80 -3.69
C ILE A 450 30.33 -22.14 -3.04
N GLU A 451 29.06 -22.34 -2.65
CA GLU A 451 28.61 -23.55 -1.97
C GLU A 451 28.55 -24.76 -2.91
N ALA A 452 28.30 -24.51 -4.19
CA ALA A 452 28.32 -25.50 -5.26
C ALA A 452 28.75 -24.86 -6.58
N GLY A 453 29.39 -25.64 -7.46
CA GLY A 453 29.78 -25.20 -8.80
C GLY A 453 31.29 -24.96 -8.98
N PRO A 454 31.72 -24.54 -10.18
CA PRO A 454 33.13 -24.36 -10.52
C PRO A 454 33.75 -23.15 -9.80
N THR A 455 34.78 -23.40 -8.99
CA THR A 455 35.43 -22.36 -8.15
C THR A 455 36.40 -21.45 -8.90
N THR A 456 36.61 -21.67 -10.20
CA THR A 456 37.56 -20.93 -11.06
C THR A 456 36.91 -20.38 -12.34
N ALA A 457 35.59 -20.46 -12.47
CA ALA A 457 34.89 -19.89 -13.62
C ALA A 457 34.95 -18.36 -13.60
N PRO A 458 35.01 -17.68 -14.76
CA PRO A 458 34.91 -16.23 -14.83
C PRO A 458 33.58 -15.76 -14.22
N LEU A 459 33.63 -14.81 -13.29
CA LEU A 459 32.44 -14.24 -12.66
C LEU A 459 31.93 -13.07 -13.50
N ARG A 460 30.67 -13.17 -13.92
CA ARG A 460 29.92 -12.06 -14.49
C ARG A 460 29.09 -11.41 -13.40
N TRP A 461 28.90 -10.11 -13.51
CA TRP A 461 28.14 -9.34 -12.54
C TRP A 461 27.52 -8.10 -13.18
N THR A 462 26.52 -7.55 -12.49
CA THR A 462 25.88 -6.29 -12.82
C THR A 462 25.44 -5.56 -11.55
N TYR A 463 24.98 -4.33 -11.70
CA TYR A 463 24.37 -3.53 -10.65
C TYR A 463 23.45 -2.45 -11.23
N LEU A 464 22.67 -1.77 -10.39
CA LEU A 464 21.78 -0.69 -10.86
C LEU A 464 22.58 0.50 -11.42
N GLY A 465 22.42 0.77 -12.72
CA GLY A 465 23.17 1.80 -13.45
C GLY A 465 24.51 1.32 -14.02
N ALA A 466 24.75 0.00 -14.05
CA ALA A 466 25.87 -0.56 -14.80
C ALA A 466 25.73 -0.30 -16.31
N PRO A 467 26.83 -0.09 -17.04
CA PRO A 467 26.80 -0.01 -18.51
C PRO A 467 26.23 -1.31 -19.13
N ASP A 468 25.61 -1.21 -20.31
CA ASP A 468 24.91 -2.32 -21.00
C ASP A 468 25.78 -3.58 -21.29
N GLU A 469 27.10 -3.52 -21.06
CA GLU A 469 27.99 -4.67 -21.14
C GLU A 469 28.19 -5.31 -19.75
N THR A 470 27.73 -6.56 -19.57
CA THR A 470 28.03 -7.35 -18.37
C THR A 470 29.54 -7.44 -18.17
N SER A 471 30.02 -6.86 -17.07
CA SER A 471 31.45 -6.78 -16.79
C SER A 471 31.94 -8.18 -16.39
N THR A 472 32.90 -8.73 -17.15
CA THR A 472 33.48 -10.06 -16.90
C THR A 472 34.75 -9.92 -16.06
N TYR A 473 34.75 -10.48 -14.85
CA TYR A 473 35.97 -10.64 -14.07
C TYR A 473 36.65 -11.98 -14.40
N ARG A 474 37.98 -11.93 -14.64
CA ARG A 474 38.81 -13.13 -14.78
C ARG A 474 39.80 -13.19 -13.60
N PRO A 475 39.82 -14.25 -12.80
CA PRO A 475 40.78 -14.38 -11.70
C PRO A 475 42.21 -14.35 -12.25
N LYS A 476 43.10 -13.62 -11.56
CA LYS A 476 44.54 -13.73 -11.82
C LYS A 476 45.01 -15.06 -11.24
N LEU A 477 45.50 -15.96 -12.11
CA LEU A 477 46.09 -17.25 -11.77
C LEU A 477 47.30 -17.12 -10.83
#